data_AF-A0A2I2G2C5-F1
#
_entry.id   AF-A0A2I2G2C5-F1
#
_cell.length_a   1.000
_cell.length_b   1.000
_cell.length_c   1.000
_cell.angle_alpha   90.00
_cell.angle_beta   90.00
_cell.angle_gamma   90.00
#
_symmetry.space_group_name_H-M   'P 1'
#
loop_
_entity.id
_entity.type
_entity.pdbx_description
1 polymer ?
#
loop_
_entity_poly.entity_id
_entity_poly.type
_entity_poly.pdbx_seq_one_letter_code
_entity_poly.pdbx_strand_id
1 'polypeptide(L)'
;MESAKQQPPTRQESGRVDEGVLNPAPSKQPSNSRSDSVLPTHHNHGLRQGLFRINTAGESGRSGIHPVHLLKVCFMSTCTLSMLVNVLWPFVPAAITIYFARPDLHVWIFTLNYIAMVPSANLLGFAGGELAKKLPKVFGVLLETTLTSVVEIVLFMVLIHNDEGGNLIPVIQAAILGSILANLLLCLGLCFFFGGIGREHQSFHEAVSEVGTGLLLVAGFGLLIPSAFNAALSGGSSNAEITPEELMHSTLVISRSTSIVLLVAFVMYLFYNLHSHHSIFDEVLEFDEHRDEDREKERNRAKLTLTECFLAIVISLVCVCLSAVFLVQEIESVVHERHVSDSFMGLILVPLVEKAAEHLTAIDEAWDNQINFALFHCLGPSIQTAFLNAPLAVLVGWGLGKDMDLNFEIFMIVLVVLSILVVGNFLRDGKSNYLEGGLCVLIYVIIAVSTWYYPAVTREGSAH
;
A
#
# COMPACT_ATOMS: atom_id res chain seq x y z
N MET A 1 -26.69 47.27 -60.49
CA MET A 1 -27.53 46.67 -59.44
C MET A 1 -26.60 46.36 -58.27
N GLU A 2 -26.23 47.33 -57.44
CA GLU A 2 -27.04 48.10 -56.47
C GLU A 2 -27.24 47.35 -55.13
N SER A 3 -27.18 48.00 -53.96
CA SER A 3 -26.68 49.36 -53.68
C SER A 3 -26.25 49.54 -52.23
N ALA A 4 -25.42 50.57 -52.00
CA ALA A 4 -24.80 50.91 -50.73
C ALA A 4 -25.70 51.66 -49.73
N LYS A 5 -25.36 51.57 -48.43
CA LYS A 5 -25.25 52.66 -47.41
C LYS A 5 -24.80 52.03 -46.08
N GLN A 6 -23.88 52.54 -45.24
CA GLN A 6 -23.41 53.88 -44.82
C GLN A 6 -24.21 54.57 -43.68
N GLN A 7 -23.46 54.96 -42.64
CA GLN A 7 -23.75 55.74 -41.42
C GLN A 7 -23.85 57.27 -41.74
N PRO A 8 -23.83 58.25 -40.78
CA PRO A 8 -24.01 58.27 -39.31
C PRO A 8 -25.22 59.22 -38.95
N PRO A 9 -25.21 60.36 -38.19
CA PRO A 9 -24.40 60.86 -37.05
C PRO A 9 -25.12 61.63 -35.89
N THR A 10 -24.40 61.78 -34.75
CA THR A 10 -24.31 62.97 -33.83
C THR A 10 -25.39 63.45 -32.82
N ARG A 11 -24.88 63.76 -31.61
CA ARG A 11 -25.03 64.97 -30.73
C ARG A 11 -26.04 65.08 -29.56
N GLN A 12 -25.43 65.22 -28.36
CA GLN A 12 -25.63 66.21 -27.27
C GLN A 12 -27.03 66.75 -26.87
N GLU A 13 -27.39 66.54 -25.59
CA GLU A 13 -27.72 67.53 -24.51
C GLU A 13 -27.87 66.72 -23.19
N SER A 14 -27.44 67.08 -21.97
CA SER A 14 -27.40 68.34 -21.20
C SER A 14 -28.71 68.70 -20.48
N GLY A 15 -28.91 68.14 -19.28
CA GLY A 15 -29.98 68.50 -18.33
C GLY A 15 -29.47 68.45 -16.88
N ARG A 16 -29.99 69.30 -15.99
CA ARG A 16 -29.40 69.56 -14.66
C ARG A 16 -30.49 69.86 -13.61
N VAL A 17 -30.33 69.30 -12.40
CA VAL A 17 -30.98 69.71 -11.12
C VAL A 17 -32.51 69.61 -11.04
N ASP A 18 -32.99 68.96 -9.98
CA ASP A 18 -33.92 69.61 -9.03
C ASP A 18 -33.76 69.01 -7.62
N GLU A 19 -34.00 69.83 -6.58
CA GLU A 19 -33.85 69.44 -5.17
C GLU A 19 -35.20 69.05 -4.55
N GLY A 20 -35.18 68.10 -3.60
CA GLY A 20 -36.38 67.56 -2.95
C GLY A 20 -36.18 67.29 -1.46
N VAL A 21 -35.92 68.34 -0.67
CA VAL A 21 -35.72 68.21 0.78
C VAL A 21 -37.06 68.08 1.51
N LEU A 22 -37.28 66.95 2.20
CA LEU A 22 -38.30 66.86 3.24
C LEU A 22 -37.94 65.80 4.28
N ASN A 23 -37.80 66.23 5.53
CA ASN A 23 -37.54 65.41 6.71
C ASN A 23 -38.30 66.08 7.88
N PRO A 24 -39.10 65.34 8.66
CA PRO A 24 -38.68 65.12 10.04
C PRO A 24 -39.12 63.78 10.68
N ALA A 25 -38.19 63.18 11.44
CA ALA A 25 -38.28 62.65 12.81
C ALA A 25 -39.61 62.10 13.42
N PRO A 26 -39.55 61.23 14.46
CA PRO A 26 -38.57 60.18 14.76
C PRO A 26 -39.19 58.86 15.29
N SER A 27 -38.31 57.90 15.62
CA SER A 27 -38.54 56.75 16.52
C SER A 27 -39.45 55.58 16.08
N LYS A 28 -38.83 54.40 15.94
CA LYS A 28 -39.15 53.15 16.68
C LYS A 28 -38.19 52.03 16.26
N GLN A 29 -37.50 51.41 17.21
CA GLN A 29 -36.93 50.07 17.02
C GLN A 29 -38.05 49.04 17.06
N PRO A 30 -37.91 47.91 16.33
CA PRO A 30 -37.89 46.64 17.06
C PRO A 30 -36.89 45.59 16.52
N SER A 31 -36.32 44.84 17.46
CA SER A 31 -35.89 43.42 17.38
C SER A 31 -35.25 42.84 16.10
N ASN A 32 -33.97 42.47 16.24
CA ASN A 32 -33.29 41.30 15.66
C ASN A 32 -34.01 40.54 14.53
N SER A 33 -33.61 40.79 13.28
CA SER A 33 -33.55 39.73 12.28
C SER A 33 -32.34 38.84 12.57
N ARG A 34 -32.54 37.52 12.66
CA ARG A 34 -31.42 36.57 12.69
C ARG A 34 -30.83 36.46 11.28
N SER A 35 -29.52 36.64 11.17
CA SER A 35 -28.75 36.09 10.06
C SER A 35 -28.38 34.65 10.41
N ASP A 36 -28.98 33.66 9.75
CA ASP A 36 -28.64 32.25 9.94
C ASP A 36 -27.30 31.93 9.28
N SER A 37 -26.21 32.33 9.95
CA SER A 37 -24.84 32.00 9.57
C SER A 37 -24.56 30.54 9.92
N VAL A 38 -24.71 29.63 8.95
CA VAL A 38 -24.38 28.21 9.09
C VAL A 38 -22.86 28.04 9.08
N LEU A 39 -22.23 28.35 10.22
CA LEU A 39 -20.83 28.08 10.53
C LEU A 39 -20.74 27.54 11.97
N PRO A 40 -20.19 26.33 12.20
CA PRO A 40 -20.06 25.79 13.54
C PRO A 40 -19.00 26.56 14.33
N THR A 41 -19.42 27.25 15.39
CA THR A 41 -18.54 28.05 16.27
C THR A 41 -17.76 27.15 17.23
N HIS A 42 -16.72 26.49 16.71
CA HIS A 42 -15.76 25.75 17.52
C HIS A 42 -15.15 26.65 18.61
N HIS A 43 -15.41 26.32 19.89
CA HIS A 43 -14.89 27.06 21.03
C HIS A 43 -13.38 26.86 21.15
N ASN A 44 -12.62 27.91 20.83
CA ASN A 44 -11.18 27.82 20.66
C ASN A 44 -10.44 27.97 22.01
N HIS A 45 -10.16 26.85 22.68
CA HIS A 45 -9.21 26.80 23.79
C HIS A 45 -7.78 26.64 23.27
N GLY A 46 -6.96 27.69 23.47
CA GLY A 46 -5.68 27.82 22.77
C GLY A 46 -4.45 27.19 23.43
N LEU A 47 -3.33 27.31 22.70
CA LEU A 47 -1.95 27.24 23.20
C LEU A 47 -1.46 25.91 23.81
N ARG A 48 -1.33 24.89 22.94
CA ARG A 48 -0.04 24.20 22.72
C ARG A 48 -0.08 23.32 21.46
N GLN A 49 0.72 23.68 20.45
CA GLN A 49 1.09 22.74 19.40
C GLN A 49 2.14 21.78 19.99
N GLY A 50 1.84 20.48 19.97
CA GLY A 50 2.73 19.44 20.44
C GLY A 50 2.49 18.16 19.65
N LEU A 51 3.58 17.45 19.31
CA LEU A 51 3.60 16.29 18.41
C LEU A 51 2.74 15.08 18.86
N PHE A 52 2.18 15.15 20.07
CA PHE A 52 1.44 14.08 20.74
C PHE A 52 -0.02 14.46 21.08
N ARG A 53 -0.59 15.50 20.45
CA ARG A 53 -2.03 15.73 20.55
C ARG A 53 -2.75 14.67 19.70
N ILE A 54 -3.40 13.72 20.36
CA ILE A 54 -4.23 12.69 19.72
C ILE A 54 -5.30 13.38 18.86
N ASN A 55 -5.46 12.94 17.61
CA ASN A 55 -6.52 13.42 16.75
C ASN A 55 -7.88 12.88 17.23
N THR A 56 -8.92 13.74 17.28
CA THR A 56 -10.21 13.43 17.89
C THR A 56 -10.97 12.29 17.20
N ALA A 57 -10.64 11.98 15.94
CA ALA A 57 -11.16 10.81 15.22
C ALA A 57 -10.77 9.47 15.90
N GLY A 58 -9.60 9.40 16.54
CA GLY A 58 -9.02 8.18 17.12
C GLY A 58 -9.16 8.02 18.65
N GLU A 59 -9.89 8.91 19.34
CA GLU A 59 -10.02 8.83 20.80
C GLU A 59 -10.97 7.74 21.28
N SER A 60 -10.51 6.94 22.25
CA SER A 60 -11.28 5.87 22.92
C SER A 60 -12.10 6.37 24.13
N GLY A 61 -11.89 7.64 24.55
CA GLY A 61 -12.47 8.20 25.78
C GLY A 61 -12.00 7.53 27.08
N ARG A 62 -10.95 6.70 27.01
CA ARG A 62 -10.47 5.81 28.10
C ARG A 62 -8.96 5.88 28.23
N SER A 63 -8.46 5.52 29.42
CA SER A 63 -7.03 5.49 29.74
C SER A 63 -6.63 4.15 30.36
N GLY A 64 -5.38 3.73 30.11
CA GLY A 64 -4.87 2.43 30.51
C GLY A 64 -5.24 1.29 29.55
N ILE A 65 -5.05 0.06 30.05
CA ILE A 65 -5.21 -1.20 29.30
C ILE A 65 -6.32 -2.02 29.94
N HIS A 66 -7.29 -2.47 29.15
CA HIS A 66 -8.40 -3.31 29.61
C HIS A 66 -8.45 -4.61 28.78
N PRO A 67 -7.80 -5.71 29.23
CA PRO A 67 -7.52 -6.86 28.35
C PRO A 67 -8.76 -7.53 27.75
N VAL A 68 -9.87 -7.61 28.49
CA VAL A 68 -11.16 -8.14 27.98
C VAL A 68 -11.77 -7.24 26.90
N HIS A 69 -11.54 -5.92 26.99
CA HIS A 69 -12.03 -4.96 26.00
C HIS A 69 -11.14 -4.94 24.76
N LEU A 70 -9.81 -4.88 24.94
CA LEU A 70 -8.80 -5.05 23.90
C LEU A 70 -9.12 -6.28 23.04
N LEU A 71 -9.23 -7.47 23.66
CA LEU A 71 -9.50 -8.71 22.94
C LEU A 71 -10.86 -8.69 22.23
N LYS A 72 -11.91 -8.11 22.84
CA LYS A 72 -13.21 -7.95 22.18
C LYS A 72 -13.13 -7.04 20.95
N VAL A 73 -12.47 -5.88 21.06
CA VAL A 73 -12.33 -4.92 19.95
C VAL A 73 -11.51 -5.52 18.82
N CYS A 74 -10.36 -6.15 19.14
CA CYS A 74 -9.54 -6.85 18.16
C CYS A 74 -10.30 -7.99 17.46
N PHE A 75 -11.15 -8.74 18.17
CA PHE A 75 -11.92 -9.84 17.58
C PHE A 75 -13.09 -9.34 16.70
N MET A 76 -13.76 -8.26 17.09
CA MET A 76 -14.82 -7.64 16.27
C MET A 76 -14.27 -6.82 15.08
N SER A 77 -13.02 -6.38 15.17
CA SER A 77 -12.28 -5.57 14.18
C SER A 77 -13.01 -4.28 13.76
N THR A 78 -12.53 -3.61 12.70
CA THR A 78 -13.26 -2.57 11.95
C THR A 78 -14.42 -3.19 11.18
N CYS A 79 -14.12 -4.16 10.32
CA CYS A 79 -15.02 -4.58 9.27
C CYS A 79 -15.41 -6.07 9.27
N THR A 80 -16.43 -6.39 8.48
CA THR A 80 -16.98 -7.75 8.38
C THR A 80 -15.96 -8.75 7.82
N LEU A 81 -15.11 -8.34 6.87
CA LEU A 81 -14.08 -9.18 6.29
C LEU A 81 -12.95 -9.49 7.29
N SER A 82 -12.44 -8.45 7.97
CA SER A 82 -11.42 -8.59 9.02
C SER A 82 -11.93 -9.39 10.23
N MET A 83 -13.21 -9.22 10.60
CA MET A 83 -13.88 -10.04 11.62
C MET A 83 -14.02 -11.51 11.20
N LEU A 84 -14.27 -11.79 9.91
CA LEU A 84 -14.32 -13.17 9.40
C LEU A 84 -12.94 -13.83 9.44
N VAL A 85 -11.87 -13.09 9.13
CA VAL A 85 -10.48 -13.58 9.25
C VAL A 85 -10.12 -13.94 10.70
N ASN A 86 -10.69 -13.28 11.71
CA ASN A 86 -10.47 -13.66 13.11
C ASN A 86 -10.99 -15.07 13.48
N VAL A 87 -11.80 -15.72 12.63
CA VAL A 87 -12.14 -17.15 12.78
C VAL A 87 -10.90 -18.05 12.60
N LEU A 88 -9.84 -17.57 11.94
CA LEU A 88 -8.59 -18.31 11.70
C LEU A 88 -7.61 -18.30 12.89
N TRP A 89 -7.88 -17.56 13.97
CA TRP A 89 -7.00 -17.52 15.15
C TRP A 89 -6.60 -18.89 15.74
N PRO A 90 -7.43 -19.97 15.72
CA PRO A 90 -7.02 -21.30 16.17
C PRO A 90 -5.87 -21.93 15.36
N PHE A 91 -5.60 -21.46 14.14
CA PHE A 91 -4.47 -21.96 13.34
C PHE A 91 -3.12 -21.51 13.92
N VAL A 92 -3.04 -20.35 14.59
CA VAL A 92 -1.80 -19.83 15.20
C VAL A 92 -1.22 -20.79 16.25
N PRO A 93 -1.94 -21.16 17.33
CA PRO A 93 -1.42 -22.14 18.29
C PRO A 93 -1.28 -23.55 17.68
N ALA A 94 -2.09 -23.91 16.68
CA ALA A 94 -1.96 -25.22 16.01
C ALA A 94 -0.65 -25.33 15.20
N ALA A 95 -0.28 -24.28 14.47
CA ALA A 95 0.96 -24.21 13.70
C ALA A 95 2.19 -24.29 14.63
N ILE A 96 2.21 -23.48 15.70
CA ILE A 96 3.25 -23.52 16.74
C ILE A 96 3.34 -24.93 17.37
N THR A 97 2.19 -25.54 17.69
CA THR A 97 2.16 -26.88 18.30
C THR A 97 2.72 -27.95 17.36
N ILE A 98 2.33 -27.94 16.08
CA ILE A 98 2.75 -28.97 15.12
C ILE A 98 4.22 -28.81 14.73
N TYR A 99 4.74 -27.58 14.59
CA TYR A 99 6.16 -27.31 14.38
C TYR A 99 7.04 -28.00 15.47
N PHE A 100 6.68 -27.84 16.76
CA PHE A 100 7.46 -28.45 17.85
C PHE A 100 7.13 -29.93 18.12
N ALA A 101 5.92 -30.41 17.82
CA ALA A 101 5.49 -31.77 18.15
C ALA A 101 5.71 -32.79 17.01
N ARG A 102 5.72 -32.34 15.76
CA ARG A 102 5.80 -33.17 14.53
C ARG A 102 6.60 -32.44 13.43
N PRO A 103 7.92 -32.22 13.63
CA PRO A 103 8.81 -31.62 12.62
C PRO A 103 8.97 -32.47 11.35
N ASP A 104 8.43 -33.68 11.32
CA ASP A 104 8.38 -34.59 10.17
C ASP A 104 7.24 -34.29 9.18
N LEU A 105 6.44 -33.24 9.41
CA LEU A 105 5.24 -32.92 8.62
C LEU A 105 5.37 -31.57 7.88
N HIS A 106 6.49 -31.35 7.18
CA HIS A 106 6.86 -30.15 6.44
C HIS A 106 5.70 -29.41 5.75
N VAL A 107 4.98 -30.09 4.84
CA VAL A 107 3.83 -29.51 4.10
C VAL A 107 2.70 -29.04 5.02
N TRP A 108 2.46 -29.69 6.17
CA TRP A 108 1.47 -29.26 7.16
C TRP A 108 1.97 -28.08 7.99
N ILE A 109 3.26 -28.06 8.37
CA ILE A 109 3.87 -26.93 9.07
C ILE A 109 3.78 -25.67 8.19
N PHE A 110 4.15 -25.77 6.91
CA PHE A 110 3.98 -24.69 5.93
C PHE A 110 2.52 -24.24 5.83
N THR A 111 1.60 -25.17 5.57
CA THR A 111 0.18 -24.86 5.35
C THR A 111 -0.49 -24.22 6.57
N LEU A 112 -0.16 -24.69 7.77
CA LEU A 112 -0.72 -24.15 9.01
C LEU A 112 -0.13 -22.76 9.33
N ASN A 113 1.16 -22.54 9.10
CA ASN A 113 1.76 -21.21 9.28
C ASN A 113 1.28 -20.20 8.23
N TYR A 114 1.05 -20.64 6.98
CA TYR A 114 0.43 -19.83 5.93
C TYR A 114 -0.98 -19.36 6.36
N ILE A 115 -1.82 -20.25 6.87
CA ILE A 115 -3.17 -19.88 7.35
C ILE A 115 -3.08 -19.03 8.64
N ALA A 116 -2.12 -19.30 9.53
CA ALA A 116 -1.90 -18.56 10.79
C ALA A 116 -1.37 -17.13 10.58
N MET A 117 -0.65 -16.88 9.49
CA MET A 117 -0.12 -15.56 9.17
C MET A 117 -1.24 -14.55 8.85
N VAL A 118 -2.31 -14.98 8.16
CA VAL A 118 -3.45 -14.12 7.79
C VAL A 118 -4.12 -13.42 8.98
N PRO A 119 -4.61 -14.11 10.05
CA PRO A 119 -5.18 -13.44 11.22
C PRO A 119 -4.16 -12.64 12.03
N SER A 120 -2.89 -13.06 12.02
CA SER A 120 -1.81 -12.36 12.72
C SER A 120 -1.48 -11.02 12.05
N ALA A 121 -1.38 -10.99 10.72
CA ALA A 121 -1.20 -9.78 9.92
C ALA A 121 -2.46 -8.88 9.97
N ASN A 122 -3.66 -9.48 9.94
CA ASN A 122 -4.94 -8.77 10.08
C ASN A 122 -5.02 -7.97 11.39
N LEU A 123 -4.52 -8.53 12.50
CA LEU A 123 -4.40 -7.80 13.77
C LEU A 123 -3.33 -6.69 13.74
N LEU A 124 -2.23 -6.89 12.99
CA LEU A 124 -1.20 -5.85 12.79
C LEU A 124 -1.74 -4.66 12.00
N GLY A 125 -2.41 -4.91 10.87
CA GLY A 125 -3.08 -3.87 10.06
C GLY A 125 -4.14 -3.14 10.88
N PHE A 126 -5.07 -3.86 11.51
CA PHE A 126 -6.11 -3.26 12.36
C PHE A 126 -5.54 -2.38 13.50
N ALA A 127 -4.51 -2.85 14.20
CA ALA A 127 -3.88 -2.08 15.27
C ALA A 127 -3.02 -0.90 14.74
N GLY A 128 -2.48 -1.03 13.52
CA GLY A 128 -1.85 0.04 12.76
C GLY A 128 -2.82 1.17 12.43
N GLY A 129 -3.97 0.85 11.81
CA GLY A 129 -5.02 1.83 11.48
C GLY A 129 -5.64 2.50 12.71
N GLU A 130 -5.88 1.76 13.80
CA GLU A 130 -6.31 2.34 15.08
C GLU A 130 -5.26 3.29 15.68
N LEU A 131 -3.96 3.14 15.36
CA LEU A 131 -2.88 4.07 15.73
C LEU A 131 -2.79 5.24 14.72
N ALA A 132 -2.92 5.00 13.42
CA ALA A 132 -2.92 6.01 12.36
C ALA A 132 -4.02 7.05 12.57
N LYS A 133 -5.24 6.60 12.92
CA LYS A 133 -6.41 7.46 13.27
C LYS A 133 -6.16 8.37 14.49
N LYS A 134 -5.06 8.21 15.23
CA LYS A 134 -4.65 9.08 16.37
C LYS A 134 -3.57 10.11 16.01
N LEU A 135 -2.98 10.01 14.82
CA LEU A 135 -1.84 10.79 14.35
C LEU A 135 -2.25 11.85 13.29
N PRO A 136 -1.35 12.74 12.84
CA PRO A 136 -1.53 13.52 11.61
C PRO A 136 -1.68 12.57 10.41
N LYS A 137 -2.59 12.84 9.47
CA LYS A 137 -3.19 11.81 8.61
C LYS A 137 -2.17 11.16 7.67
N VAL A 138 -1.43 11.96 6.92
CA VAL A 138 -0.37 11.48 6.01
C VAL A 138 0.72 10.71 6.76
N PHE A 139 1.10 11.15 7.97
CA PHE A 139 2.07 10.43 8.81
C PHE A 139 1.49 9.13 9.40
N GLY A 140 0.19 9.11 9.74
CA GLY A 140 -0.52 7.93 10.22
C GLY A 140 -0.56 6.83 9.16
N VAL A 141 -0.99 7.16 7.93
CA VAL A 141 -1.03 6.21 6.80
C VAL A 141 0.38 5.74 6.44
N LEU A 142 1.38 6.62 6.41
CA LEU A 142 2.77 6.19 6.16
C LEU A 142 3.32 5.29 7.28
N LEU A 143 2.95 5.53 8.55
CA LEU A 143 3.33 4.66 9.66
C LEU A 143 2.64 3.29 9.60
N GLU A 144 1.36 3.25 9.22
CA GLU A 144 0.58 2.02 9.01
C GLU A 144 1.20 1.17 7.89
N THR A 145 1.41 1.75 6.70
CA THR A 145 2.10 1.13 5.57
C THR A 145 3.53 0.68 5.93
N THR A 146 4.22 1.43 6.80
CA THR A 146 5.53 1.00 7.31
C THR A 146 5.38 -0.24 8.19
N LEU A 147 4.40 -0.27 9.10
CA LEU A 147 4.16 -1.38 10.03
C LEU A 147 3.72 -2.67 9.31
N THR A 148 2.86 -2.59 8.29
CA THR A 148 2.52 -3.77 7.45
C THR A 148 3.76 -4.26 6.71
N SER A 149 4.51 -3.37 6.08
CA SER A 149 5.75 -3.69 5.37
C SER A 149 6.87 -4.26 6.24
N VAL A 150 6.82 -4.14 7.58
CA VAL A 150 7.77 -4.86 8.46
C VAL A 150 7.64 -6.37 8.28
N VAL A 151 6.45 -6.89 7.94
CA VAL A 151 6.25 -8.33 7.68
C VAL A 151 7.08 -8.79 6.49
N GLU A 152 6.98 -8.07 5.36
CA GLU A 152 7.77 -8.30 4.16
C GLU A 152 9.28 -8.23 4.44
N ILE A 153 9.71 -7.17 5.16
CA ILE A 153 11.11 -7.00 5.55
C ILE A 153 11.60 -8.18 6.39
N VAL A 154 10.84 -8.60 7.42
CA VAL A 154 11.20 -9.75 8.27
C VAL A 154 11.27 -11.03 7.44
N LEU A 155 10.31 -11.26 6.54
CA LEU A 155 10.28 -12.44 5.67
C LEU A 155 11.50 -12.47 4.74
N PHE A 156 11.91 -11.34 4.16
CA PHE A 156 13.15 -11.24 3.40
C PHE A 156 14.39 -11.45 4.28
N MET A 157 14.45 -10.88 5.49
CA MET A 157 15.59 -11.09 6.40
C MET A 157 15.74 -12.56 6.82
N VAL A 158 14.63 -13.29 7.02
CA VAL A 158 14.64 -14.71 7.35
C VAL A 158 15.04 -15.57 6.13
N LEU A 159 14.51 -15.27 4.93
CA LEU A 159 14.94 -15.92 3.69
C LEU A 159 16.45 -15.74 3.48
N ILE A 160 16.96 -14.50 3.56
CA ILE A 160 18.40 -14.20 3.43
C ILE A 160 19.19 -14.90 4.52
N HIS A 161 18.72 -14.95 5.77
CA HIS A 161 19.45 -15.62 6.85
C HIS A 161 19.57 -17.13 6.60
N ASN A 162 18.47 -17.78 6.22
CA ASN A 162 18.38 -19.23 6.02
C ASN A 162 18.93 -19.72 4.67
N ASP A 163 19.24 -18.83 3.72
CA ASP A 163 19.75 -19.20 2.39
C ASP A 163 21.07 -19.99 2.43
N GLU A 164 21.03 -21.30 2.21
CA GLU A 164 22.22 -22.13 2.03
C GLU A 164 22.46 -22.38 0.53
N GLY A 165 23.53 -21.79 -0.02
CA GLY A 165 23.94 -21.99 -1.42
C GLY A 165 23.23 -21.11 -2.47
N GLY A 166 22.41 -20.13 -2.07
CA GLY A 166 21.74 -19.22 -3.00
C GLY A 166 20.38 -19.69 -3.51
N ASN A 167 19.88 -20.84 -3.03
CA ASN A 167 18.60 -21.44 -3.45
C ASN A 167 17.39 -20.54 -3.21
N LEU A 168 17.41 -19.70 -2.15
CA LEU A 168 16.26 -18.87 -1.77
C LEU A 168 16.34 -17.44 -2.33
N ILE A 169 17.45 -17.05 -2.96
CA ILE A 169 17.60 -15.76 -3.65
C ILE A 169 16.53 -15.55 -4.75
N PRO A 170 16.26 -16.53 -5.66
CA PRO A 170 15.17 -16.42 -6.62
C PRO A 170 13.78 -16.26 -5.97
N VAL A 171 13.54 -16.89 -4.81
CA VAL A 171 12.28 -16.75 -4.07
C VAL A 171 12.11 -15.32 -3.54
N ILE A 172 13.17 -14.71 -2.99
CA ILE A 172 13.16 -13.30 -2.55
C ILE A 172 12.92 -12.37 -3.75
N GLN A 173 13.62 -12.58 -4.86
CA GLN A 173 13.51 -11.77 -6.07
C GLN A 173 12.10 -11.84 -6.68
N ALA A 174 11.53 -13.03 -6.76
CA ALA A 174 10.16 -13.24 -7.20
C ALA A 174 9.15 -12.61 -6.19
N ALA A 175 9.39 -12.71 -4.87
CA ALA A 175 8.53 -12.10 -3.86
C ALA A 175 8.50 -10.56 -3.91
N ILE A 176 9.64 -9.91 -4.13
CA ILE A 176 9.73 -8.45 -4.35
C ILE A 176 8.82 -8.01 -5.51
N LEU A 177 8.88 -8.70 -6.64
CA LEU A 177 8.07 -8.38 -7.81
C LEU A 177 6.60 -8.79 -7.63
N GLY A 178 6.36 -9.90 -6.95
CA GLY A 178 5.04 -10.44 -6.65
C GLY A 178 4.25 -9.55 -5.69
N SER A 179 4.92 -8.94 -4.71
CA SER A 179 4.37 -7.93 -3.79
C SER A 179 3.83 -6.72 -4.55
N ILE A 180 4.62 -6.18 -5.49
CA ILE A 180 4.20 -5.09 -6.38
C ILE A 180 3.03 -5.53 -7.29
N LEU A 181 3.07 -6.72 -7.88
CA LEU A 181 1.97 -7.25 -8.72
C LEU A 181 0.69 -7.50 -7.92
N ALA A 182 0.80 -8.00 -6.69
CA ALA A 182 -0.32 -8.28 -5.81
C ALA A 182 -1.02 -6.98 -5.40
N ASN A 183 -0.26 -5.94 -5.05
CA ASN A 183 -0.87 -4.65 -4.70
C ASN A 183 -1.45 -3.92 -5.92
N LEU A 184 -0.81 -4.01 -7.10
CA LEU A 184 -1.27 -3.32 -8.32
C LEU A 184 -2.42 -4.00 -9.07
N LEU A 185 -2.44 -5.34 -9.15
CA LEU A 185 -3.44 -6.05 -9.95
C LEU A 185 -4.50 -6.77 -9.11
N LEU A 186 -4.09 -7.40 -8.01
CA LEU A 186 -5.02 -8.12 -7.14
C LEU A 186 -5.73 -7.14 -6.19
N CYS A 187 -5.01 -6.43 -5.33
CA CYS A 187 -5.59 -5.52 -4.34
C CYS A 187 -6.38 -4.40 -5.00
N LEU A 188 -5.73 -3.58 -5.83
CA LEU A 188 -6.38 -2.47 -6.53
C LEU A 188 -7.52 -2.96 -7.46
N GLY A 189 -7.35 -4.12 -8.08
CA GLY A 189 -8.37 -4.75 -8.89
C GLY A 189 -9.62 -5.14 -8.08
N LEU A 190 -9.43 -5.73 -6.90
CA LEU A 190 -10.52 -6.04 -5.96
C LEU A 190 -11.15 -4.77 -5.37
N CYS A 191 -10.37 -3.72 -5.10
CA CYS A 191 -10.85 -2.41 -4.65
C CYS A 191 -11.80 -1.79 -5.68
N PHE A 192 -11.38 -1.70 -6.95
CA PHE A 192 -12.22 -1.18 -8.04
C PHE A 192 -13.43 -2.09 -8.34
N PHE A 193 -13.26 -3.42 -8.22
CA PHE A 193 -14.35 -4.36 -8.41
C PHE A 193 -15.44 -4.23 -7.33
N PHE A 194 -15.07 -4.27 -6.05
CA PHE A 194 -16.02 -4.20 -4.94
C PHE A 194 -16.54 -2.79 -4.70
N GLY A 195 -15.69 -1.76 -4.69
CA GLY A 195 -16.11 -0.36 -4.56
C GLY A 195 -16.99 0.12 -5.74
N GLY A 196 -16.77 -0.45 -6.93
CA GLY A 196 -17.59 -0.22 -8.12
C GLY A 196 -18.90 -1.02 -8.18
N ILE A 197 -19.15 -1.99 -7.30
CA ILE A 197 -20.43 -2.70 -7.27
C ILE A 197 -21.52 -1.76 -6.70
N GLY A 198 -22.59 -1.56 -7.48
CA GLY A 198 -23.70 -0.68 -7.10
C GLY A 198 -23.45 0.82 -7.33
N ARG A 199 -22.27 1.22 -7.81
CA ARG A 199 -21.92 2.61 -8.17
C ARG A 199 -21.61 2.69 -9.67
N GLU A 200 -21.97 3.80 -10.34
CA GLU A 200 -21.66 3.97 -11.78
C GLU A 200 -20.16 4.17 -12.03
N HIS A 201 -19.49 4.92 -11.15
CA HIS A 201 -18.05 5.13 -11.10
C HIS A 201 -17.67 5.66 -9.72
N GLN A 202 -16.44 5.38 -9.27
CA GLN A 202 -15.83 6.07 -8.12
C GLN A 202 -14.83 7.10 -8.64
N SER A 203 -14.83 8.32 -8.10
CA SER A 203 -13.90 9.38 -8.47
C SER A 203 -12.81 9.56 -7.42
N PHE A 204 -11.55 9.49 -7.83
CA PHE A 204 -10.36 9.73 -7.01
C PHE A 204 -9.62 10.99 -7.48
N HIS A 205 -8.70 11.50 -6.65
CA HIS A 205 -7.99 12.73 -6.91
C HIS A 205 -6.70 12.48 -7.72
N GLU A 206 -6.55 13.16 -8.85
CA GLU A 206 -5.44 12.99 -9.81
C GLU A 206 -4.05 13.08 -9.14
N ALA A 207 -3.88 13.96 -8.14
CA ALA A 207 -2.61 14.09 -7.42
C ALA A 207 -2.19 12.82 -6.63
N VAL A 208 -3.13 11.95 -6.21
CA VAL A 208 -2.81 10.66 -5.58
C VAL A 208 -2.37 9.66 -6.63
N SER A 209 -3.10 9.62 -7.75
CA SER A 209 -2.92 8.62 -8.80
C SER A 209 -1.69 8.90 -9.68
N GLU A 210 -1.46 10.15 -10.09
CA GLU A 210 -0.28 10.57 -10.87
C GLU A 210 1.02 10.43 -10.07
N VAL A 211 1.06 10.94 -8.83
CA VAL A 211 2.28 10.87 -7.99
C VAL A 211 2.61 9.41 -7.66
N GLY A 212 1.61 8.61 -7.27
CA GLY A 212 1.83 7.19 -6.96
C GLY A 212 2.33 6.38 -8.16
N THR A 213 1.67 6.50 -9.32
CA THR A 213 2.04 5.75 -10.53
C THR A 213 3.35 6.23 -11.15
N GLY A 214 3.60 7.54 -11.17
CA GLY A 214 4.84 8.13 -11.66
C GLY A 214 6.06 7.70 -10.84
N LEU A 215 5.95 7.74 -9.51
CA LEU A 215 7.00 7.23 -8.61
C LEU A 215 7.25 5.74 -8.81
N LEU A 216 6.19 4.95 -8.92
CA LEU A 216 6.33 3.49 -9.06
C LEU A 216 6.86 3.09 -10.45
N LEU A 217 6.59 3.86 -11.51
CA LEU A 217 7.22 3.67 -12.82
C LEU A 217 8.72 3.97 -12.78
N VAL A 218 9.15 5.02 -12.08
CA VAL A 218 10.57 5.32 -11.83
C VAL A 218 11.22 4.19 -11.00
N ALA A 219 10.52 3.68 -9.98
CA ALA A 219 11.00 2.58 -9.15
C ALA A 219 11.17 1.28 -9.96
N GLY A 220 10.15 0.89 -10.73
CA GLY A 220 10.18 -0.28 -11.62
C GLY A 220 11.26 -0.18 -12.70
N PHE A 221 11.50 1.02 -13.25
CA PHE A 221 12.63 1.25 -14.16
C PHE A 221 13.99 1.12 -13.45
N GLY A 222 14.10 1.57 -12.20
CA GLY A 222 15.28 1.36 -11.36
C GLY A 222 15.58 -0.12 -11.09
N LEU A 223 14.54 -0.90 -10.76
CA LEU A 223 14.63 -2.37 -10.58
C LEU A 223 14.93 -3.11 -11.88
N LEU A 224 14.52 -2.59 -13.04
CA LEU A 224 14.76 -3.19 -14.36
C LEU A 224 16.23 -3.12 -14.81
N ILE A 225 16.98 -2.07 -14.42
CA ILE A 225 18.33 -1.81 -14.95
C ILE A 225 19.31 -2.99 -14.78
N PRO A 226 19.43 -3.65 -13.60
CA PRO A 226 20.37 -4.75 -13.42
C PRO A 226 20.00 -6.00 -14.24
N SER A 227 18.71 -6.39 -14.27
CA SER A 227 18.20 -7.44 -15.16
C SER A 227 18.45 -7.14 -16.63
N ALA A 228 18.19 -5.90 -17.07
CA ALA A 228 18.38 -5.50 -18.47
C ALA A 228 19.86 -5.51 -18.88
N PHE A 229 20.77 -5.12 -17.97
CA PHE A 229 22.21 -5.22 -18.17
C PHE A 229 22.65 -6.69 -18.31
N ASN A 230 22.20 -7.57 -17.40
CA ASN A 230 22.54 -8.98 -17.46
C ASN A 230 22.00 -9.64 -18.75
N ALA A 231 20.71 -9.44 -19.06
CA ALA A 231 20.06 -9.98 -20.24
C ALA A 231 20.73 -9.56 -21.56
N ALA A 232 21.14 -8.29 -21.67
CA ALA A 232 21.77 -7.76 -22.88
C ALA A 232 23.16 -8.38 -23.18
N LEU A 233 23.87 -8.81 -22.13
CA LEU A 233 25.21 -9.42 -22.24
C LEU A 233 25.14 -10.96 -22.30
N SER A 234 24.27 -11.58 -21.50
CA SER A 234 23.97 -13.02 -21.54
C SER A 234 23.38 -13.46 -22.88
N GLY A 235 22.60 -12.60 -23.54
CA GLY A 235 21.90 -12.89 -24.81
C GLY A 235 22.78 -12.94 -26.07
N GLY A 236 24.11 -13.07 -25.95
CA GLY A 236 25.05 -13.27 -27.07
C GLY A 236 25.07 -12.16 -28.13
N SER A 237 24.44 -11.01 -27.85
CA SER A 237 24.19 -9.94 -28.82
C SER A 237 25.30 -8.87 -28.85
N SER A 238 26.30 -8.99 -27.99
CA SER A 238 27.44 -8.10 -27.86
C SER A 238 28.75 -8.81 -28.23
N ASN A 239 29.58 -8.18 -29.08
CA ASN A 239 30.93 -8.63 -29.44
C ASN A 239 31.95 -8.43 -28.28
N ALA A 240 31.54 -8.66 -27.03
CA ALA A 240 32.35 -8.47 -25.83
C ALA A 240 32.58 -9.85 -25.18
N GLU A 241 33.82 -10.31 -25.17
CA GLU A 241 34.23 -11.51 -24.45
C GLU A 241 34.27 -11.21 -22.94
N ILE A 242 33.10 -11.31 -22.29
CA ILE A 242 32.94 -11.18 -20.84
C ILE A 242 32.73 -12.59 -20.27
N THR A 243 33.50 -12.97 -19.25
CA THR A 243 33.30 -14.28 -18.61
C THR A 243 32.03 -14.29 -17.73
N PRO A 244 31.38 -15.45 -17.51
CA PRO A 244 30.19 -15.53 -16.66
C PRO A 244 30.43 -15.03 -15.22
N GLU A 245 31.63 -15.24 -14.67
CA GLU A 245 32.02 -14.76 -13.34
C GLU A 245 32.12 -13.22 -13.30
N GLU A 246 32.76 -12.60 -14.31
CA GLU A 246 32.83 -11.14 -14.43
C GLU A 246 31.45 -10.51 -14.63
N LEU A 247 30.56 -11.16 -15.39
CA LEU A 247 29.19 -10.70 -15.59
C LEU A 247 28.37 -10.76 -14.30
N MET A 248 28.46 -11.86 -13.54
CA MET A 248 27.79 -12.03 -12.25
C MET A 248 28.30 -11.00 -11.23
N HIS A 249 29.62 -10.87 -11.08
CA HIS A 249 30.23 -9.86 -10.20
C HIS A 249 29.82 -8.42 -10.59
N SER A 250 29.77 -8.11 -11.89
CA SER A 250 29.32 -6.80 -12.38
C SER A 250 27.84 -6.56 -12.07
N THR A 251 26.99 -7.56 -12.27
CA THR A 251 25.54 -7.48 -11.96
C THR A 251 25.30 -7.27 -10.46
N LEU A 252 26.08 -7.93 -9.60
CA LEU A 252 26.09 -7.74 -8.14
C LEU A 252 26.49 -6.31 -7.74
N VAL A 253 27.59 -5.78 -8.30
CA VAL A 253 28.06 -4.41 -8.01
C VAL A 253 27.06 -3.36 -8.51
N ILE A 254 26.46 -3.56 -9.68
CA ILE A 254 25.39 -2.71 -10.20
C ILE A 254 24.17 -2.75 -9.28
N SER A 255 23.71 -3.94 -8.87
CA SER A 255 22.56 -4.09 -7.97
C SER A 255 22.76 -3.45 -6.60
N ARG A 256 23.96 -3.59 -6.00
CA ARG A 256 24.35 -2.92 -4.75
C ARG A 256 24.36 -1.40 -4.91
N SER A 257 24.86 -0.89 -6.05
CA SER A 257 24.88 0.54 -6.36
C SER A 257 23.46 1.11 -6.58
N THR A 258 22.64 0.43 -7.37
CA THR A 258 21.22 0.76 -7.60
C THR A 258 20.43 0.79 -6.29
N SER A 259 20.68 -0.19 -5.39
CA SER A 259 20.03 -0.24 -4.08
C SER A 259 20.30 1.01 -3.23
N ILE A 260 21.55 1.50 -3.20
CA ILE A 260 21.90 2.74 -2.50
C ILE A 260 21.15 3.95 -3.11
N VAL A 261 21.03 4.02 -4.43
CA VAL A 261 20.31 5.11 -5.12
C VAL A 261 18.80 5.05 -4.85
N LEU A 262 18.19 3.86 -4.86
CA LEU A 262 16.78 3.66 -4.56
C LEU A 262 16.44 4.04 -3.10
N LEU A 263 17.33 3.75 -2.14
CA LEU A 263 17.16 4.19 -0.75
C LEU A 263 17.26 5.72 -0.59
N VAL A 264 18.12 6.38 -1.35
CA VAL A 264 18.15 7.86 -1.40
C VAL A 264 16.84 8.40 -1.99
N ALA A 265 16.29 7.75 -3.03
CA ALA A 265 14.97 8.09 -3.56
C ALA A 265 13.85 7.86 -2.53
N PHE A 266 13.92 6.82 -1.69
CA PHE A 266 12.96 6.61 -0.59
C PHE A 266 13.02 7.74 0.44
N VAL A 267 14.22 8.19 0.84
CA VAL A 267 14.38 9.32 1.77
C VAL A 267 13.84 10.62 1.16
N MET A 268 14.03 10.84 -0.15
CA MET A 268 13.42 11.96 -0.86
C MET A 268 11.89 11.86 -0.91
N TYR A 269 11.34 10.66 -1.13
CA TYR A 269 9.89 10.39 -1.07
C TYR A 269 9.30 10.66 0.31
N LEU A 270 9.94 10.18 1.39
CA LEU A 270 9.50 10.46 2.76
C LEU A 270 9.53 11.97 3.06
N PHE A 271 10.58 12.69 2.67
CA PHE A 271 10.66 14.14 2.85
C PHE A 271 9.57 14.88 2.04
N TYR A 272 9.31 14.46 0.80
CA TYR A 272 8.27 15.03 -0.05
C TYR A 272 6.87 14.92 0.59
N ASN A 273 6.50 13.74 1.10
CA ASN A 273 5.19 13.52 1.71
C ASN A 273 5.06 14.17 3.10
N LEU A 274 6.08 14.02 3.96
CA LEU A 274 6.01 14.47 5.36
C LEU A 274 6.25 15.98 5.54
N HIS A 275 6.91 16.63 4.58
CA HIS A 275 7.21 18.07 4.66
C HIS A 275 6.57 18.85 3.51
N SER A 276 6.95 18.55 2.27
CA SER A 276 6.67 19.45 1.13
C SER A 276 5.22 19.44 0.63
N HIS A 277 4.55 18.29 0.62
CA HIS A 277 3.23 18.10 0.01
C HIS A 277 2.15 17.59 0.98
N HIS A 278 2.42 17.61 2.29
CA HIS A 278 1.49 17.11 3.30
C HIS A 278 0.08 17.69 3.13
N SER A 279 -0.07 19.02 2.92
CA SER A 279 -1.37 19.69 2.76
C SER A 279 -2.28 19.01 1.73
N ILE A 280 -1.79 18.75 0.50
CA ILE A 280 -2.62 18.21 -0.59
C ILE A 280 -3.14 16.80 -0.26
N PHE A 281 -2.30 15.95 0.34
CA PHE A 281 -2.72 14.60 0.72
C PHE A 281 -3.56 14.57 2.00
N ASP A 282 -3.28 15.44 2.98
CA ASP A 282 -4.08 15.59 4.20
C ASP A 282 -5.50 16.09 3.85
N GLU A 283 -5.62 17.06 2.93
CA GLU A 283 -6.88 17.60 2.40
C GLU A 283 -7.70 16.55 1.63
N VAL A 284 -7.07 15.76 0.75
CA VAL A 284 -7.75 14.68 0.01
C VAL A 284 -8.24 13.57 0.94
N LEU A 285 -7.42 13.17 1.92
CA LEU A 285 -7.81 12.16 2.91
C LEU A 285 -8.84 12.71 3.93
N GLU A 286 -8.86 14.02 4.20
CA GLU A 286 -9.96 14.67 4.95
C GLU A 286 -11.26 14.70 4.17
N PHE A 287 -11.21 14.97 2.86
CA PHE A 287 -12.40 14.92 1.99
C PHE A 287 -13.03 13.52 1.92
N ASP A 288 -12.22 12.45 1.82
CA ASP A 288 -12.74 11.09 1.80
C ASP A 288 -13.23 10.58 3.16
N GLU A 289 -12.59 10.93 4.29
CA GLU A 289 -13.18 10.66 5.63
C GLU A 289 -14.50 11.46 5.84
N HIS A 290 -14.71 12.54 5.10
CA HIS A 290 -15.97 13.26 5.07
C HIS A 290 -17.05 12.63 4.16
N ARG A 291 -16.67 11.71 3.27
CA ARG A 291 -17.54 10.99 2.31
C ARG A 291 -17.78 9.52 2.66
N ASP A 292 -17.04 9.01 3.63
CA ASP A 292 -17.26 7.75 4.35
C ASP A 292 -18.76 7.44 4.53
N GLU A 293 -19.23 6.37 3.86
CA GLU A 293 -20.64 5.95 3.90
C GLU A 293 -21.03 5.30 5.25
N ASP A 294 -20.06 4.75 5.99
CA ASP A 294 -20.25 4.03 7.26
C ASP A 294 -19.80 4.85 8.50
N ARG A 295 -19.44 6.12 8.29
CA ARG A 295 -18.92 7.09 9.30
C ARG A 295 -19.67 7.13 10.62
N GLU A 296 -21.00 6.98 10.59
CA GLU A 296 -21.83 6.96 11.79
C GLU A 296 -21.59 5.69 12.64
N LYS A 297 -21.30 4.56 12.02
CA LYS A 297 -20.94 3.30 12.69
C LYS A 297 -19.53 3.41 13.27
N GLU A 298 -18.54 3.84 12.48
CA GLU A 298 -17.15 4.05 12.92
C GLU A 298 -17.03 5.10 14.05
N ARG A 299 -17.86 6.17 14.02
CA ARG A 299 -17.93 7.15 15.12
C ARG A 299 -18.45 6.53 16.42
N ASN A 300 -19.40 5.60 16.34
CA ASN A 300 -20.02 4.93 17.49
C ASN A 300 -19.25 3.66 17.95
N ARG A 301 -18.24 3.23 17.19
CA ARG A 301 -17.47 2.00 17.44
C ARG A 301 -16.46 2.18 18.58
N ALA A 302 -16.21 1.11 19.33
CA ALA A 302 -15.30 1.10 20.46
C ALA A 302 -13.83 1.02 20.01
N LYS A 303 -13.16 2.17 19.99
CA LYS A 303 -11.75 2.34 19.57
C LYS A 303 -10.76 1.90 20.66
N LEU A 304 -9.56 1.50 20.27
CA LEU A 304 -8.47 1.12 21.19
C LEU A 304 -7.85 2.35 21.86
N THR A 305 -7.42 2.25 23.12
CA THR A 305 -6.55 3.28 23.73
C THR A 305 -5.17 3.28 23.05
N LEU A 306 -4.42 4.39 23.13
CA LEU A 306 -3.07 4.47 22.55
C LEU A 306 -2.13 3.38 23.11
N THR A 307 -2.27 3.00 24.38
CA THR A 307 -1.49 1.91 24.99
C THR A 307 -1.97 0.52 24.56
N GLU A 308 -3.26 0.36 24.29
CA GLU A 308 -3.84 -0.85 23.71
C GLU A 308 -3.38 -1.06 22.24
N CYS A 309 -3.25 0.00 21.44
CA CYS A 309 -2.69 -0.07 20.08
C CYS A 309 -1.25 -0.60 20.08
N PHE A 310 -0.34 0.01 20.87
CA PHE A 310 1.05 -0.45 20.95
C PHE A 310 1.17 -1.89 21.47
N LEU A 311 0.34 -2.29 22.43
CA LEU A 311 0.31 -3.66 22.92
C LEU A 311 -0.17 -4.64 21.83
N ALA A 312 -1.21 -4.28 21.07
CA ALA A 312 -1.71 -5.09 19.97
C ALA A 312 -0.67 -5.24 18.86
N ILE A 313 -0.02 -4.14 18.43
CA ILE A 313 1.05 -4.13 17.41
C ILE A 313 2.22 -5.04 17.83
N VAL A 314 2.66 -4.98 19.10
CA VAL A 314 3.76 -5.84 19.58
C VAL A 314 3.35 -7.32 19.60
N ILE A 315 2.12 -7.64 20.00
CA ILE A 315 1.62 -9.03 20.02
C ILE A 315 1.47 -9.57 18.60
N SER A 316 0.84 -8.82 17.68
CA SER A 316 0.67 -9.26 16.31
C SER A 316 1.99 -9.39 15.57
N LEU A 317 2.92 -8.45 15.74
CA LEU A 317 4.26 -8.54 15.16
C LEU A 317 5.00 -9.79 15.65
N VAL A 318 4.94 -10.13 16.95
CA VAL A 318 5.53 -11.38 17.46
C VAL A 318 4.87 -12.62 16.85
N CYS A 319 3.53 -12.66 16.74
CA CYS A 319 2.83 -13.77 16.09
C CYS A 319 3.19 -13.92 14.60
N VAL A 320 3.23 -12.81 13.86
CA VAL A 320 3.60 -12.81 12.44
C VAL A 320 5.06 -13.22 12.25
N CYS A 321 6.00 -12.67 13.02
CA CYS A 321 7.42 -13.04 12.93
C CYS A 321 7.64 -14.54 13.20
N LEU A 322 6.96 -15.11 14.21
CA LEU A 322 7.03 -16.56 14.48
C LEU A 322 6.46 -17.38 13.32
N SER A 323 5.27 -17.04 12.82
CA SER A 323 4.67 -17.73 11.66
C SER A 323 5.50 -17.57 10.38
N ALA A 324 6.16 -16.44 10.16
CA ALA A 324 7.05 -16.21 9.03
C ALA A 324 8.32 -17.06 9.13
N VAL A 325 8.95 -17.17 10.31
CA VAL A 325 10.11 -18.04 10.52
C VAL A 325 9.75 -19.50 10.25
N PHE A 326 8.65 -20.00 10.82
CA PHE A 326 8.21 -21.38 10.63
C PHE A 326 7.66 -21.67 9.23
N LEU A 327 7.18 -20.67 8.48
CA LEU A 327 6.81 -20.82 7.07
C LEU A 327 8.05 -20.90 6.19
N VAL A 328 9.01 -19.98 6.36
CA VAL A 328 10.21 -19.90 5.50
C VAL A 328 11.10 -21.14 5.62
N GLN A 329 11.23 -21.71 6.81
CA GLN A 329 11.98 -22.95 7.04
C GLN A 329 11.44 -24.17 6.27
N GLU A 330 10.17 -24.12 5.81
CA GLU A 330 9.52 -25.22 5.08
C GLU A 330 9.41 -24.97 3.57
N ILE A 331 9.87 -23.82 3.07
CA ILE A 331 9.77 -23.46 1.65
C ILE A 331 10.51 -24.46 0.76
N GLU A 332 11.76 -24.79 1.09
CA GLU A 332 12.60 -25.70 0.31
C GLU A 332 12.01 -27.12 0.28
N SER A 333 11.56 -27.63 1.44
CA SER A 333 10.82 -28.89 1.55
C SER A 333 9.57 -28.90 0.67
N VAL A 334 8.77 -27.83 0.65
CA VAL A 334 7.55 -27.74 -0.18
C VAL A 334 7.88 -27.63 -1.67
N VAL A 335 8.91 -26.88 -2.07
CA VAL A 335 9.39 -26.79 -3.46
C VAL A 335 9.77 -28.19 -3.96
N HIS A 336 10.57 -28.95 -3.19
CA HIS A 336 11.00 -30.29 -3.56
C HIS A 336 9.87 -31.34 -3.51
N GLU A 337 9.08 -31.42 -2.43
CA GLU A 337 8.02 -32.43 -2.26
C GLU A 337 6.81 -32.21 -3.18
N ARG A 338 6.53 -30.97 -3.60
CA ARG A 338 5.33 -30.62 -4.37
C ARG A 338 5.61 -30.16 -5.79
N HIS A 339 6.87 -30.02 -6.18
CA HIS A 339 7.30 -29.49 -7.48
C HIS A 339 6.70 -28.10 -7.81
N VAL A 340 6.56 -27.26 -6.77
CA VAL A 340 6.20 -25.85 -6.93
C VAL A 340 7.47 -25.08 -7.31
N SER A 341 7.44 -24.28 -8.38
CA SER A 341 8.62 -23.49 -8.77
C SER A 341 8.88 -22.34 -7.79
N ASP A 342 10.15 -22.00 -7.60
CA ASP A 342 10.59 -20.83 -6.79
C ASP A 342 9.91 -19.55 -7.27
N SER A 343 9.76 -19.43 -8.59
CA SER A 343 8.98 -18.41 -9.29
C SER A 343 7.54 -18.31 -8.81
N PHE A 344 6.81 -19.42 -8.64
CA PHE A 344 5.43 -19.40 -8.16
C PHE A 344 5.35 -19.18 -6.64
N MET A 345 6.28 -19.76 -5.88
CA MET A 345 6.39 -19.55 -4.43
C MET A 345 6.59 -18.08 -4.09
N GLY A 346 7.58 -17.44 -4.74
CA GLY A 346 7.88 -16.03 -4.56
C GLY A 346 6.84 -15.11 -5.20
N LEU A 347 6.54 -15.24 -6.50
CA LEU A 347 5.72 -14.24 -7.21
C LEU A 347 4.24 -14.24 -6.76
N ILE A 348 3.73 -15.38 -6.27
CA ILE A 348 2.30 -15.55 -5.96
C ILE A 348 2.07 -15.89 -4.49
N LEU A 349 2.63 -16.99 -3.96
CA LEU A 349 2.26 -17.50 -2.64
C LEU A 349 2.69 -16.57 -1.50
N VAL A 350 3.95 -16.14 -1.47
CA VAL A 350 4.49 -15.29 -0.39
C VAL A 350 3.75 -13.93 -0.29
N PRO A 351 3.60 -13.13 -1.38
CA PRO A 351 2.82 -11.90 -1.38
C PRO A 351 1.36 -12.06 -0.98
N LEU A 352 0.71 -13.14 -1.45
CA LEU A 352 -0.72 -13.37 -1.23
C LEU A 352 -1.06 -13.58 0.26
N VAL A 353 -0.14 -14.16 1.04
CA VAL A 353 -0.31 -14.30 2.50
C VAL A 353 0.19 -13.07 3.27
N GLU A 354 1.29 -12.45 2.83
CA GLU A 354 1.91 -11.31 3.50
C GLU A 354 1.05 -10.04 3.40
N LYS A 355 0.59 -9.69 2.20
CA LYS A 355 -0.26 -8.51 1.96
C LYS A 355 -1.74 -8.74 2.26
N ALA A 356 -2.16 -9.96 2.62
CA ALA A 356 -3.57 -10.31 2.81
C ALA A 356 -4.34 -9.34 3.71
N ALA A 357 -3.71 -8.89 4.80
CA ALA A 357 -4.29 -7.95 5.76
C ALA A 357 -4.50 -6.54 5.16
N GLU A 358 -3.49 -6.06 4.45
CA GLU A 358 -3.48 -4.75 3.77
C GLU A 358 -4.54 -4.71 2.66
N HIS A 359 -4.69 -5.82 1.92
CA HIS A 359 -5.74 -5.97 0.90
C HIS A 359 -7.14 -5.93 1.49
N LEU A 360 -7.35 -6.55 2.65
CA LEU A 360 -8.65 -6.55 3.32
C LEU A 360 -9.04 -5.16 3.81
N THR A 361 -8.08 -4.33 4.25
CA THR A 361 -8.33 -2.91 4.60
C THR A 361 -8.66 -2.08 3.35
N ALA A 362 -7.82 -2.15 2.31
CA ALA A 362 -8.03 -1.34 1.11
C ALA A 362 -9.36 -1.67 0.38
N ILE A 363 -9.77 -2.94 0.37
CA ILE A 363 -11.07 -3.37 -0.20
C ILE A 363 -12.24 -2.80 0.61
N ASP A 364 -12.10 -2.70 1.94
CA ASP A 364 -13.11 -2.15 2.85
C ASP A 364 -13.25 -0.63 2.66
N GLU A 365 -12.13 0.10 2.61
CA GLU A 365 -12.11 1.54 2.31
C GLU A 365 -12.69 1.84 0.92
N ALA A 366 -12.38 1.02 -0.09
CA ALA A 366 -12.98 1.14 -1.43
C ALA A 366 -14.48 0.84 -1.41
N TRP A 367 -14.94 -0.13 -0.61
CA TRP A 367 -16.35 -0.47 -0.44
C TRP A 367 -17.13 0.67 0.25
N ASP A 368 -16.57 1.30 1.29
CA ASP A 368 -17.14 2.45 2.01
C ASP A 368 -16.92 3.80 1.28
N ASN A 369 -16.48 3.74 0.02
CA ASN A 369 -16.29 4.87 -0.90
C ASN A 369 -15.20 5.90 -0.46
N GLN A 370 -14.23 5.45 0.34
CA GLN A 370 -12.98 6.16 0.67
C GLN A 370 -11.86 5.81 -0.34
N ILE A 371 -12.17 5.90 -1.64
CA ILE A 371 -11.31 5.35 -2.71
C ILE A 371 -9.87 5.91 -2.70
N ASN A 372 -9.63 7.14 -2.23
CA ASN A 372 -8.28 7.70 -2.15
C ASN A 372 -7.43 7.06 -1.04
N PHE A 373 -8.04 6.59 0.06
CA PHE A 373 -7.33 5.79 1.08
C PHE A 373 -6.92 4.44 0.51
N ALA A 374 -7.85 3.74 -0.14
CA ALA A 374 -7.57 2.45 -0.80
C ALA A 374 -6.45 2.58 -1.86
N LEU A 375 -6.42 3.68 -2.63
CA LEU A 375 -5.29 3.96 -3.53
C LEU A 375 -3.97 4.13 -2.78
N PHE A 376 -3.96 4.80 -1.62
CA PHE A 376 -2.76 4.94 -0.79
C PHE A 376 -2.28 3.60 -0.21
N HIS A 377 -3.19 2.76 0.29
CA HIS A 377 -2.88 1.40 0.78
C HIS A 377 -2.48 0.42 -0.35
N CYS A 378 -2.81 0.69 -1.61
CA CYS A 378 -2.24 -0.07 -2.74
C CYS A 378 -0.86 0.46 -3.18
N LEU A 379 -0.77 1.77 -3.44
CA LEU A 379 0.39 2.39 -4.12
C LEU A 379 1.56 2.66 -3.15
N GLY A 380 1.27 3.10 -1.92
CA GLY A 380 2.29 3.37 -0.89
C GLY A 380 3.19 2.16 -0.57
N PRO A 381 2.64 0.99 -0.21
CA PRO A 381 3.45 -0.21 0.06
C PRO A 381 4.13 -0.75 -1.20
N SER A 382 3.56 -0.56 -2.41
CA SER A 382 4.25 -0.88 -3.67
C SER A 382 5.51 -0.03 -3.86
N ILE A 383 5.42 1.28 -3.56
CA ILE A 383 6.55 2.22 -3.60
C ILE A 383 7.58 1.88 -2.52
N GLN A 384 7.14 1.52 -1.31
CA GLN A 384 8.03 1.07 -0.24
C GLN A 384 8.73 -0.25 -0.57
N THR A 385 8.04 -1.21 -1.21
CA THR A 385 8.64 -2.47 -1.67
C THR A 385 9.82 -2.19 -2.62
N ALA A 386 9.60 -1.32 -3.61
CA ALA A 386 10.57 -1.03 -4.65
C ALA A 386 11.72 -0.10 -4.22
N PHE A 387 11.46 0.91 -3.38
CA PHE A 387 12.49 1.89 -2.94
C PHE A 387 13.13 1.57 -1.57
N LEU A 388 12.49 0.78 -0.70
CA LEU A 388 13.04 0.38 0.60
C LEU A 388 13.30 -1.13 0.68
N ASN A 389 12.27 -1.97 0.56
CA ASN A 389 12.35 -3.36 1.02
C ASN A 389 13.33 -4.19 0.14
N ALA A 390 13.24 -4.05 -1.18
CA ALA A 390 14.15 -4.70 -2.13
C ALA A 390 15.61 -4.20 -2.04
N PRO A 391 15.89 -2.88 -2.02
CA PRO A 391 17.22 -2.36 -1.71
C PRO A 391 17.80 -2.80 -0.36
N LEU A 392 16.97 -2.87 0.68
CA LEU A 392 17.37 -3.31 2.01
C LEU A 392 17.76 -4.79 2.02
N ALA A 393 17.02 -5.65 1.30
CA ALA A 393 17.37 -7.05 1.10
C ALA A 393 18.78 -7.22 0.47
N VAL A 394 19.10 -6.45 -0.57
CA VAL A 394 20.44 -6.47 -1.21
C VAL A 394 21.55 -6.00 -0.26
N LEU A 395 21.32 -4.93 0.50
CA LEU A 395 22.32 -4.44 1.45
C LEU A 395 22.54 -5.37 2.65
N VAL A 396 21.50 -6.05 3.14
CA VAL A 396 21.65 -7.05 4.21
C VAL A 396 22.28 -8.33 3.68
N GLY A 397 21.93 -8.78 2.47
CA GLY A 397 22.65 -9.87 1.80
C GLY A 397 24.15 -9.57 1.68
N TRP A 398 24.52 -8.39 1.19
CA TRP A 398 25.92 -7.95 1.12
C TRP A 398 26.59 -7.91 2.51
N GLY A 399 25.90 -7.43 3.55
CA GLY A 399 26.39 -7.42 4.93
C GLY A 399 26.55 -8.81 5.57
N LEU A 400 25.79 -9.81 5.09
CA LEU A 400 25.87 -11.21 5.50
C LEU A 400 26.79 -12.07 4.61
N GLY A 401 27.41 -11.47 3.57
CA GLY A 401 28.28 -12.18 2.63
C GLY A 401 27.51 -13.09 1.66
N LYS A 402 26.24 -12.81 1.39
CA LYS A 402 25.39 -13.53 0.42
C LYS A 402 25.13 -12.66 -0.82
N ASP A 403 25.16 -13.27 -1.99
CA ASP A 403 25.06 -12.59 -3.28
C ASP A 403 23.61 -12.33 -3.72
N MET A 404 22.82 -11.75 -2.81
CA MET A 404 21.52 -11.16 -3.11
C MET A 404 21.70 -9.96 -4.04
N ASP A 405 21.00 -9.97 -5.19
CA ASP A 405 21.05 -8.90 -6.19
C ASP A 405 19.65 -8.56 -6.74
N LEU A 406 19.59 -7.63 -7.69
CA LEU A 406 18.35 -7.19 -8.37
C LEU A 406 18.28 -7.77 -9.80
N ASN A 407 18.89 -8.92 -10.06
CA ASN A 407 18.83 -9.61 -11.34
C ASN A 407 17.57 -10.47 -11.46
N PHE A 408 16.41 -9.80 -11.42
CA PHE A 408 15.11 -10.45 -11.59
C PHE A 408 14.98 -11.14 -12.95
N GLU A 409 14.22 -12.23 -12.98
CA GLU A 409 13.84 -12.90 -14.22
C GLU A 409 13.12 -11.96 -15.20
N ILE A 410 13.53 -12.02 -16.48
CA ILE A 410 13.08 -11.10 -17.53
C ILE A 410 11.55 -11.15 -17.67
N PHE A 411 10.97 -12.35 -17.55
CA PHE A 411 9.53 -12.57 -17.57
C PHE A 411 8.80 -11.79 -16.47
N MET A 412 9.30 -11.84 -15.24
CA MET A 412 8.65 -11.21 -14.07
C MET A 412 8.75 -9.69 -14.14
N ILE A 413 9.93 -9.14 -14.44
CA ILE A 413 10.13 -7.69 -14.46
C ILE A 413 9.38 -7.02 -15.62
N VAL A 414 9.24 -7.69 -16.76
CA VAL A 414 8.38 -7.23 -17.87
C VAL A 414 6.91 -7.21 -17.45
N LEU A 415 6.42 -8.24 -16.74
CA LEU A 415 5.05 -8.23 -16.21
C LEU A 415 4.82 -7.09 -15.22
N VAL A 416 5.78 -6.80 -14.33
CA VAL A 416 5.68 -5.68 -13.36
C VAL A 416 5.60 -4.34 -14.08
N VAL A 417 6.52 -4.07 -15.02
CA VAL A 417 6.53 -2.81 -15.77
C VAL A 417 5.26 -2.64 -16.62
N LEU A 418 4.78 -3.69 -17.28
CA LEU A 418 3.51 -3.66 -18.01
C LEU A 418 2.32 -3.44 -17.08
N SER A 419 2.32 -4.03 -15.88
CA SER A 419 1.26 -3.84 -14.89
C SER A 419 1.20 -2.41 -14.36
N ILE A 420 2.36 -1.81 -14.06
CA ILE A 420 2.47 -0.38 -13.69
C ILE A 420 1.91 0.51 -14.81
N LEU A 421 2.20 0.20 -16.08
CA LEU A 421 1.69 0.96 -17.23
C LEU A 421 0.18 0.77 -17.45
N VAL A 422 -0.36 -0.44 -17.29
CA VAL A 422 -1.81 -0.71 -17.42
C VAL A 422 -2.58 0.00 -16.31
N VAL A 423 -2.15 -0.19 -15.06
CA VAL A 423 -2.74 0.44 -13.88
C VAL A 423 -2.61 1.96 -13.95
N GLY A 424 -1.45 2.48 -14.35
CA GLY A 424 -1.21 3.92 -14.54
C GLY A 424 -2.10 4.57 -15.61
N ASN A 425 -2.56 3.81 -16.62
CA ASN A 425 -3.53 4.31 -17.58
C ASN A 425 -4.96 4.32 -17.03
N PHE A 426 -5.40 3.30 -16.28
CA PHE A 426 -6.70 3.36 -15.58
C PHE A 426 -6.73 4.48 -14.52
N LEU A 427 -5.62 4.67 -13.83
CA LEU A 427 -5.43 5.72 -12.82
C LEU A 427 -5.30 7.14 -13.40
N ARG A 428 -5.31 7.30 -14.73
CA ARG A 428 -5.19 8.60 -15.41
C ARG A 428 -6.50 9.38 -15.50
N ASP A 429 -7.63 8.69 -15.64
CA ASP A 429 -8.91 9.31 -15.99
C ASP A 429 -9.71 9.81 -14.75
N GLY A 430 -9.06 9.84 -13.58
CA GLY A 430 -9.63 10.32 -12.30
C GLY A 430 -10.79 9.46 -11.76
N LYS A 431 -11.07 8.32 -12.38
CA LYS A 431 -12.26 7.49 -12.14
C LYS A 431 -11.94 6.01 -12.25
N SER A 432 -12.66 5.19 -11.51
CA SER A 432 -12.64 3.73 -11.62
C SER A 432 -14.05 3.14 -11.70
N ASN A 433 -14.14 1.93 -12.28
CA ASN A 433 -15.35 1.11 -12.29
C ASN A 433 -15.04 -0.40 -12.11
N TYR A 434 -16.09 -1.18 -11.89
CA TYR A 434 -15.95 -2.62 -11.60
C TYR A 434 -15.38 -3.44 -12.77
N LEU A 435 -15.46 -2.95 -14.02
CA LEU A 435 -14.92 -3.66 -15.19
C LEU A 435 -13.40 -3.56 -15.23
N GLU A 436 -12.83 -2.38 -14.99
CA GLU A 436 -11.37 -2.21 -14.83
C GLU A 436 -10.83 -3.07 -13.69
N GLY A 437 -11.52 -3.06 -12.54
CA GLY A 437 -11.15 -3.90 -11.39
C GLY A 437 -11.16 -5.39 -11.72
N GLY A 438 -12.26 -5.87 -12.31
CA GLY A 438 -12.37 -7.27 -12.76
C GLY A 438 -11.32 -7.68 -13.78
N LEU A 439 -10.96 -6.78 -14.71
CA LEU A 439 -9.89 -7.03 -15.69
C LEU A 439 -8.51 -7.11 -15.03
N CYS A 440 -8.21 -6.27 -14.03
CA CYS A 440 -6.96 -6.34 -13.27
C CYS A 440 -6.82 -7.69 -12.52
N VAL A 441 -7.89 -8.13 -11.84
CA VAL A 441 -7.89 -9.43 -11.14
C VAL A 441 -7.75 -10.60 -12.13
N LEU A 442 -8.42 -10.54 -13.29
CA LEU A 442 -8.27 -11.57 -14.33
C LEU A 442 -6.84 -11.62 -14.90
N ILE A 443 -6.16 -10.48 -15.08
CA ILE A 443 -4.75 -10.44 -15.47
C ILE A 443 -3.86 -11.04 -14.39
N TYR A 444 -4.09 -10.76 -13.10
CA TYR A 444 -3.36 -11.38 -11.99
C TYR A 444 -3.53 -12.92 -11.99
N VAL A 445 -4.74 -13.42 -12.21
CA VAL A 445 -5.01 -14.86 -12.33
C VAL A 445 -4.29 -15.48 -13.53
N ILE A 446 -4.25 -14.79 -14.68
CA ILE A 446 -3.47 -15.24 -15.85
C ILE A 446 -1.98 -15.30 -15.52
N ILE A 447 -1.42 -14.29 -14.84
CA ILE A 447 -0.02 -14.28 -14.39
C ILE A 447 0.26 -15.44 -13.43
N ALA A 448 -0.62 -15.70 -12.47
CA ALA A 448 -0.48 -16.82 -11.54
C ALA A 448 -0.44 -18.18 -12.27
N VAL A 449 -1.35 -18.40 -13.22
CA VAL A 449 -1.39 -19.61 -14.06
C VAL A 449 -0.15 -19.72 -14.96
N SER A 450 0.29 -18.63 -15.59
CA SER A 450 1.52 -18.61 -16.38
C SER A 450 2.76 -18.93 -15.54
N THR A 451 2.82 -18.43 -14.31
CA THR A 451 3.96 -18.64 -13.39
C THR A 451 3.99 -20.07 -12.85
N TRP A 452 2.84 -20.72 -12.68
CA TRP A 452 2.76 -22.14 -12.34
C TRP A 452 3.40 -23.06 -13.40
N TYR A 453 3.31 -22.68 -14.68
CA TYR A 453 3.96 -23.39 -15.79
C TYR A 453 5.36 -22.84 -16.13
N TYR A 454 5.86 -21.84 -15.39
CA TYR A 454 7.20 -21.31 -15.58
C TYR A 454 8.22 -22.26 -14.93
N PRO A 455 9.24 -22.73 -15.66
CA PRO A 455 10.19 -23.72 -15.16
C PRO A 455 11.02 -23.16 -13.99
N ALA A 456 11.45 -24.05 -13.09
CA ALA A 456 12.43 -23.70 -12.06
C ALA A 456 13.79 -23.36 -12.71
N VAL A 457 14.49 -22.39 -12.13
CA VAL A 457 15.79 -21.91 -12.64
C VAL A 457 16.89 -22.87 -12.18
N THR A 458 17.09 -23.96 -12.92
CA THR A 458 18.20 -24.90 -12.66
C THR A 458 19.54 -24.21 -12.91
N ARG A 459 20.20 -23.74 -11.85
CA ARG A 459 21.60 -23.33 -11.90
C ARG A 459 22.48 -24.55 -12.20
N GLU A 460 23.38 -24.43 -13.18
CA GLU A 460 24.39 -25.44 -13.45
C GLU A 460 25.39 -25.52 -12.29
N GLY A 461 25.14 -26.42 -11.34
CA GLY A 461 25.95 -26.60 -10.14
C GLY A 461 25.43 -27.69 -9.19
N SER A 462 24.11 -27.85 -9.07
CA SER A 462 23.46 -28.91 -8.27
C SER A 462 23.45 -30.29 -8.96
N ALA A 463 24.61 -30.71 -9.47
CA ALA A 463 24.81 -31.96 -10.18
C ALA A 463 25.48 -33.05 -9.29
N HIS A 464 24.84 -33.38 -8.16
CA HIS A 464 25.23 -34.52 -7.30
C HIS A 464 24.02 -35.20 -6.65
#